data_AF-A0A261B946-F1
#
_entry.id   AF-A0A261B946-F1
#
_cell.length_a   1.000
_cell.length_b   1.000
_cell.length_c   1.000
_cell.angle_alpha   90.00
_cell.angle_beta   90.00
_cell.angle_gamma   90.00
#
_symmetry.space_group_name_H-M   'P 1'
#
loop_
_entity.id
_entity.type
_entity.pdbx_description
1 polymer ?
#
loop_
_entity_poly.entity_id
_entity_poly.type
_entity_poly.pdbx_seq_one_letter_code
_entity_poly.pdbx_strand_id
1 'polypeptide(L)'
;MCSTNYCLAIFVLVGVVAAQQNPQLTPCNGINSLNTCQGQFNTKLGFDASLGVAKYQDLRSAIEKSYADSQAYGLLKTCEAYKEYQQCYTDGQFFACAQNPFGIITATNNGGVQYTRDQAYGYVKIWNQLDFVCGAGFSIFANAEVCGSSVFNNQTAGMRQCDNDFDVNSKADPSQACAYVEAASTCYFNLFWDACKKPEMAYWGCNYERTGTNLLYPQCTQIFCSYDVAGPVFATSRIHRVTAGGLDCDSTLYMECQSDLNKALSISDPQPWLKHTTRTKDLMESAKAFREFKTCMGAQYSDCMSPVHFVSVSATPFAAYQFVGLFNQMHFVCGAGLQTYLSNEGCMSTTWKGQSGQQLTQCRLDYEVTSDVDPMQACTLANKYLICFESQFKQNCGDKSNDAQFWACEYSRVNIFTRFPQCAARCVLPYSGGIIG
;
A
#
# COMPACT_ATOMS: atom_id res chain seq x y z
N MET A 1 56.12 -20.33 38.04
CA MET A 1 56.26 -20.65 36.60
C MET A 1 54.86 -20.85 36.03
N CYS A 2 54.47 -19.99 35.06
CA CYS A 2 53.31 -20.02 34.14
C CYS A 2 51.88 -20.25 34.69
N SER A 3 50.79 -19.76 34.10
CA SER A 3 50.45 -18.57 33.30
C SER A 3 48.93 -18.64 33.11
N THR A 4 48.29 -17.47 33.07
CA THR A 4 46.88 -17.19 32.87
C THR A 4 46.23 -17.97 31.72
N ASN A 5 45.08 -18.61 31.97
CA ASN A 5 44.18 -19.15 30.95
C ASN A 5 42.74 -18.70 31.26
N TYR A 6 42.37 -17.55 30.71
CA TYR A 6 40.98 -17.14 30.50
C TYR A 6 40.78 -16.92 29.00
N CYS A 7 39.66 -17.42 28.49
CA CYS A 7 38.99 -17.03 27.24
C CYS A 7 39.79 -17.16 25.95
N LEU A 8 39.52 -18.21 25.17
CA LEU A 8 39.63 -18.20 23.71
C LEU A 8 38.79 -19.37 23.13
N ALA A 9 37.47 -19.20 23.14
CA ALA A 9 36.61 -19.86 22.16
C ALA A 9 36.41 -18.85 21.02
N ILE A 10 37.35 -18.87 20.08
CA ILE A 10 37.23 -18.15 18.81
C ILE A 10 36.05 -18.77 18.07
N PHE A 11 34.97 -18.00 17.93
CA PHE A 11 33.94 -18.25 16.94
C PHE A 11 34.57 -18.15 15.55
N VAL A 12 34.90 -19.30 14.98
CA VAL A 12 35.10 -19.46 13.54
C VAL A 12 33.70 -19.43 12.90
N LEU A 13 33.16 -18.22 12.74
CA LEU A 13 32.06 -17.92 11.83
C LEU A 13 32.61 -16.98 10.76
N VAL A 14 33.41 -17.55 9.86
CA VAL A 14 33.75 -16.89 8.60
C VAL A 14 33.22 -17.77 7.48
N GLY A 15 32.27 -17.22 6.73
CA GLY A 15 32.34 -17.34 5.29
C GLY A 15 31.44 -18.36 4.61
N VAL A 16 30.17 -18.45 4.99
CA VAL A 16 29.10 -18.61 3.98
C VAL A 16 27.90 -17.75 4.38
N VAL A 17 28.12 -16.45 4.54
CA VAL A 17 27.05 -15.51 4.22
C VAL A 17 26.96 -15.60 2.70
N ALA A 18 26.09 -16.49 2.20
CA ALA A 18 25.62 -16.35 0.83
C ALA A 18 25.21 -14.89 0.71
N ALA A 19 25.80 -14.18 -0.25
CA ALA A 19 25.56 -12.76 -0.45
C ALA A 19 24.06 -12.52 -0.60
N GLN A 20 23.39 -12.22 0.51
CA GLN A 20 22.10 -11.56 0.53
C GLN A 20 22.39 -10.17 -0.02
N GLN A 21 22.36 -10.02 -1.35
CA GLN A 21 22.07 -8.72 -1.93
C GLN A 21 20.69 -8.34 -1.41
N ASN A 22 20.66 -7.55 -0.34
CA ASN A 22 19.44 -6.92 0.13
C ASN A 22 18.81 -6.23 -1.09
N PRO A 23 17.58 -6.60 -1.51
CA PRO A 23 16.91 -5.95 -2.65
C PRO A 23 16.78 -4.42 -2.49
N GLN A 24 16.88 -3.92 -1.25
CA GLN A 24 16.92 -2.49 -0.94
C GLN A 24 18.24 -1.80 -1.34
N LEU A 25 19.30 -2.55 -1.63
CA LEU A 25 20.63 -2.05 -2.00
C LEU A 25 20.93 -2.21 -3.49
N THR A 26 19.97 -2.65 -4.31
CA THR A 26 20.15 -2.74 -5.76
C THR A 26 20.12 -1.32 -6.36
N PRO A 27 21.21 -0.84 -6.96
CA PRO A 27 21.21 0.46 -7.61
C PRO A 27 20.33 0.41 -8.86
N CYS A 28 19.63 1.51 -9.14
CA CYS A 28 18.94 1.67 -10.41
C CYS A 28 19.97 1.84 -11.54
N ASN A 29 19.79 1.10 -12.64
CA ASN A 29 20.51 1.36 -13.88
C ASN A 29 19.91 2.59 -14.57
N GLY A 30 20.24 3.78 -14.07
CA GLY A 30 19.50 4.96 -14.49
C GLY A 30 19.93 5.57 -15.82
N ILE A 31 21.10 5.20 -16.37
CA ILE A 31 21.50 5.63 -17.73
C ILE A 31 20.70 4.87 -18.80
N ASN A 32 20.51 3.55 -18.66
CA ASN A 32 19.86 2.75 -19.70
C ASN A 32 18.39 2.46 -19.43
N SER A 33 18.01 2.07 -18.20
CA SER A 33 16.63 1.66 -17.92
C SER A 33 15.77 2.85 -17.53
N LEU A 34 16.18 3.66 -16.56
CA LEU A 34 15.37 4.79 -16.08
C LEU A 34 15.11 5.85 -17.16
N ASN A 35 16.16 6.35 -17.82
CA ASN A 35 16.01 7.38 -18.85
C ASN A 35 15.18 6.89 -20.05
N THR A 36 15.36 5.64 -20.47
CA THR A 36 14.58 5.05 -21.56
C THR A 36 13.11 4.92 -21.19
N CYS A 37 12.81 4.32 -20.04
CA CYS A 37 11.42 4.12 -19.61
C CYS A 37 10.74 5.46 -19.30
N GLN A 38 11.44 6.40 -18.66
CA GLN A 38 10.94 7.77 -18.46
C GLN A 38 10.66 8.46 -19.80
N GLY A 39 11.55 8.32 -20.78
CA GLY A 39 11.36 8.87 -22.12
C GLY A 39 10.12 8.30 -22.83
N GLN A 40 9.87 6.99 -22.70
CA GLN A 40 8.66 6.35 -23.21
C GLN A 40 7.40 6.87 -22.52
N PHE A 41 7.40 6.98 -21.19
CA PHE A 41 6.30 7.56 -20.42
C PHE A 41 5.98 9.00 -20.86
N ASN A 42 7.01 9.84 -20.97
CA ASN A 42 6.86 11.23 -21.41
C ASN A 42 6.30 11.29 -22.83
N THR A 43 6.83 10.48 -23.75
CA THR A 43 6.38 10.44 -25.15
C THR A 43 4.91 10.05 -25.24
N LYS A 44 4.47 9.04 -24.47
CA LYS A 44 3.10 8.54 -24.46
C LYS A 44 2.10 9.61 -24.03
N LEU A 45 2.49 10.46 -23.07
CA LEU A 45 1.65 11.54 -22.53
C LEU A 45 1.86 12.90 -23.22
N GLY A 46 2.81 12.99 -24.16
CA GLY A 46 3.15 14.25 -24.82
C GLY A 46 3.85 15.24 -23.90
N PHE A 47 4.57 14.77 -22.88
CA PHE A 47 5.34 15.59 -21.95
C PHE A 47 6.72 15.95 -22.50
N ASP A 48 7.31 17.02 -21.96
CA ASP A 48 8.69 17.41 -22.27
C ASP A 48 9.65 16.25 -21.94
N ALA A 49 10.50 15.89 -22.90
CA ALA A 49 11.40 14.75 -22.79
C ALA A 49 12.43 14.88 -21.65
N SER A 50 12.69 16.11 -21.16
CA SER A 50 13.60 16.38 -20.04
C SER A 50 12.99 16.15 -18.66
N LEU A 51 11.69 15.85 -18.56
CA LEU A 51 11.04 15.55 -17.28
C LEU A 51 11.46 14.19 -16.76
N GLY A 52 11.86 14.13 -15.48
CA GLY A 52 12.40 12.94 -14.83
C GLY A 52 12.87 13.26 -13.42
N VAL A 53 13.76 12.46 -12.84
CA VAL A 53 14.23 12.61 -11.45
C VAL A 53 14.71 14.03 -11.11
N ALA A 54 15.52 14.63 -11.99
CA ALA A 54 16.07 15.97 -11.76
C ALA A 54 14.99 17.07 -11.71
N LYS A 55 13.90 16.87 -12.44
CA LYS A 55 12.76 17.80 -12.59
C LYS A 55 11.46 17.15 -12.10
N TYR A 56 11.51 16.40 -11.00
CA TYR A 56 10.36 15.59 -10.57
C TYR A 56 9.12 16.46 -10.24
N GLN A 57 9.30 17.70 -9.77
CA GLN A 57 8.19 18.61 -9.50
C GLN A 57 7.47 19.04 -10.79
N ASP A 58 8.22 19.29 -11.87
CA ASP A 58 7.66 19.58 -13.19
C ASP A 58 6.98 18.33 -13.78
N LEU A 59 7.58 17.15 -13.61
CA LEU A 59 6.98 15.87 -13.99
C LEU A 59 5.65 15.64 -13.26
N ARG A 60 5.62 15.82 -11.94
CA ARG A 60 4.39 15.72 -11.13
C ARG A 60 3.34 16.70 -11.62
N SER A 61 3.72 17.95 -11.85
CA SER A 61 2.80 18.98 -12.32
C SER A 61 2.23 18.65 -13.70
N ALA A 62 3.03 18.09 -14.60
CA ALA A 62 2.55 17.62 -15.91
C ALA A 62 1.56 16.44 -15.79
N ILE A 63 1.86 15.48 -14.92
CA ILE A 63 0.97 14.34 -14.61
C ILE A 63 -0.36 14.84 -14.03
N GLU A 64 -0.33 15.63 -12.98
CA GLU A 64 -1.52 16.15 -12.32
C GLU A 64 -2.34 17.05 -13.25
N LYS A 65 -1.68 17.82 -14.12
CA LYS A 65 -2.34 18.64 -15.14
C LYS A 65 -3.13 17.78 -16.16
N SER A 66 -2.67 16.57 -16.44
CA SER A 66 -3.43 15.62 -17.27
C SER A 66 -4.82 15.35 -16.66
N TYR A 67 -4.88 15.16 -15.34
CA TYR A 67 -6.15 14.92 -14.62
C TYR A 67 -6.96 16.20 -14.49
N ALA A 68 -6.28 17.34 -14.30
CA ALA A 68 -6.90 18.65 -14.19
C ALA A 68 -7.62 19.06 -15.49
N ASP A 69 -6.98 18.83 -16.64
CA ASP A 69 -7.47 19.28 -17.95
C ASP A 69 -8.41 18.26 -18.61
N SER A 70 -8.15 16.96 -18.43
CA SER A 70 -8.83 15.87 -19.15
C SER A 70 -9.60 14.90 -18.24
N GLN A 71 -9.79 15.22 -16.96
CA GLN A 71 -10.65 14.46 -16.05
C GLN A 71 -10.29 12.96 -15.99
N ALA A 72 -11.28 12.06 -15.88
CA ALA A 72 -11.02 10.63 -15.80
C ALA A 72 -10.30 10.10 -17.05
N TYR A 73 -10.47 10.75 -18.20
CA TYR A 73 -9.76 10.39 -19.42
C TYR A 73 -8.25 10.70 -19.35
N GLY A 74 -7.88 11.84 -18.75
CA GLY A 74 -6.48 12.17 -18.46
C GLY A 74 -5.86 11.21 -17.46
N LEU A 75 -6.65 10.80 -16.46
CA LEU A 75 -6.28 9.76 -15.51
C LEU A 75 -5.99 8.44 -16.21
N LEU A 76 -6.94 7.98 -17.03
CA LEU A 76 -6.84 6.73 -17.78
C LEU A 76 -5.59 6.68 -18.65
N LYS A 77 -5.34 7.73 -19.44
CA LYS A 77 -4.14 7.84 -20.27
C LYS A 77 -2.85 7.73 -19.46
N THR A 78 -2.83 8.38 -18.30
CA THR A 78 -1.66 8.33 -17.42
C THR A 78 -1.47 6.94 -16.84
N CYS A 79 -2.55 6.22 -16.53
CA CYS A 79 -2.49 4.85 -16.07
C CYS A 79 -2.04 3.88 -17.16
N GLU A 80 -2.45 4.08 -18.41
CA GLU A 80 -1.93 3.35 -19.57
C GLU A 80 -0.42 3.60 -19.74
N ALA A 81 0.00 4.85 -19.71
CA ALA A 81 1.42 5.21 -19.79
C ALA A 81 2.23 4.65 -18.61
N TYR A 82 1.67 4.68 -17.40
CA TYR A 82 2.32 4.14 -16.21
C TYR A 82 2.47 2.63 -16.30
N LYS A 83 1.48 1.91 -16.83
CA LYS A 83 1.59 0.48 -17.11
C LYS A 83 2.73 0.18 -18.09
N GLU A 84 2.82 0.91 -19.20
CA GLU A 84 3.92 0.76 -20.17
C GLU A 84 5.28 1.09 -19.54
N TYR A 85 5.33 2.15 -18.72
CA TYR A 85 6.51 2.52 -17.94
C TYR A 85 6.97 1.38 -17.02
N GLN A 86 6.04 0.72 -16.33
CA GLN A 86 6.33 -0.44 -15.49
C GLN A 86 6.88 -1.61 -16.30
N GLN A 87 6.26 -1.91 -17.45
CA GLN A 87 6.63 -3.03 -18.34
C GLN A 87 7.95 -2.82 -19.08
N CYS A 88 8.40 -1.57 -19.21
CA CYS A 88 9.68 -1.24 -19.83
C CYS A 88 10.90 -1.77 -19.04
N TYR A 89 10.76 -2.05 -17.74
CA TYR A 89 11.85 -2.55 -16.91
C TYR A 89 11.95 -4.07 -16.90
N THR A 90 13.19 -4.59 -16.98
CA THR A 90 13.51 -6.01 -16.76
C THR A 90 14.10 -6.25 -15.37
N ASP A 91 14.12 -7.50 -14.91
CA ASP A 91 14.95 -7.98 -13.79
C ASP A 91 14.81 -7.20 -12.45
N GLY A 92 13.59 -6.76 -12.12
CA GLY A 92 13.32 -6.03 -10.87
C GLY A 92 13.85 -4.59 -10.83
N GLN A 93 14.38 -4.06 -11.94
CA GLN A 93 14.87 -2.68 -12.03
C GLN A 93 13.77 -1.65 -11.78
N PHE A 94 12.51 -1.98 -12.02
CA PHE A 94 11.40 -1.09 -11.68
C PHE A 94 11.42 -0.72 -10.20
N PHE A 95 11.61 -1.70 -9.30
CA PHE A 95 11.64 -1.42 -7.87
C PHE A 95 12.79 -0.47 -7.52
N ALA A 96 13.99 -0.77 -8.02
CA ALA A 96 15.18 0.06 -7.80
C ALA A 96 15.04 1.47 -8.40
N CYS A 97 14.36 1.63 -9.53
CA CYS A 97 14.27 2.87 -10.28
C CYS A 97 13.01 3.72 -10.01
N ALA A 98 11.94 3.14 -9.51
CA ALA A 98 10.65 3.84 -9.36
C ALA A 98 10.03 3.72 -7.96
N GLN A 99 10.41 2.72 -7.16
CA GLN A 99 9.80 2.48 -5.83
C GLN A 99 10.79 2.56 -4.66
N ASN A 100 12.10 2.51 -4.92
CA ASN A 100 13.14 2.56 -3.90
C ASN A 100 14.02 3.82 -4.07
N PRO A 101 13.92 4.82 -3.18
CA PRO A 101 14.73 6.03 -3.30
C PRO A 101 16.23 5.75 -3.14
N PHE A 102 16.62 4.70 -2.41
CA PHE A 102 18.03 4.31 -2.31
C PHE A 102 18.59 3.91 -3.67
N GLY A 103 17.84 3.15 -4.47
CA GLY A 103 18.26 2.74 -5.80
C GLY A 103 18.57 3.93 -6.71
N ILE A 104 17.81 5.02 -6.59
CA ILE A 104 18.04 6.29 -7.30
C ILE A 104 19.21 7.09 -6.73
N ILE A 105 19.37 7.18 -5.41
CA ILE A 105 20.47 7.91 -4.76
C ILE A 105 21.81 7.25 -5.06
N THR A 106 21.85 5.91 -5.02
CA THR A 106 23.07 5.13 -5.28
C THR A 106 23.33 4.93 -6.78
N ALA A 107 22.38 5.27 -7.64
CA ALA A 107 22.57 5.18 -9.08
C ALA A 107 23.58 6.23 -9.54
N THR A 108 24.65 5.77 -10.18
CA THR A 108 25.61 6.64 -10.86
C THR A 108 25.00 7.08 -12.19
N ASN A 109 24.12 8.08 -12.16
CA ASN A 109 23.48 8.59 -13.37
C ASN A 109 24.33 9.69 -14.02
N ASN A 110 24.29 9.76 -15.36
CA ASN A 110 24.91 10.83 -16.16
C ASN A 110 26.35 11.21 -15.75
N GLY A 111 27.30 10.28 -15.88
CA GLY A 111 28.72 10.62 -15.74
C GLY A 111 29.19 10.93 -14.32
N GLY A 112 28.49 10.44 -13.29
CA GLY A 112 28.89 10.56 -11.89
C GLY A 112 28.09 11.56 -11.04
N VAL A 113 26.99 12.11 -11.57
CA VAL A 113 26.14 13.04 -10.82
C VAL A 113 25.15 12.27 -9.96
N GLN A 114 25.25 12.42 -8.65
CA GLN A 114 24.30 11.85 -7.70
C GLN A 114 23.06 12.72 -7.59
N TYR A 115 21.88 12.08 -7.60
CA TYR A 115 20.64 12.76 -7.27
C TYR A 115 20.56 13.07 -5.78
N THR A 116 19.97 14.22 -5.46
CA THR A 116 19.72 14.60 -4.07
C THR A 116 18.64 13.69 -3.45
N ARG A 117 18.61 13.62 -2.12
CA ARG A 117 17.56 12.91 -1.38
C ARG A 117 16.16 13.41 -1.78
N ASP A 118 15.98 14.72 -1.89
CA ASP A 118 14.73 15.35 -2.28
C ASP A 118 14.26 14.87 -3.67
N GLN A 119 15.16 14.91 -4.66
CA GLN A 119 14.87 14.45 -6.01
C GLN A 119 14.48 12.96 -6.04
N ALA A 120 15.21 12.11 -5.32
CA ALA A 120 14.92 10.68 -5.30
C ALA A 120 13.59 10.36 -4.60
N TYR A 121 13.33 10.97 -3.44
CA TYR A 121 12.11 10.75 -2.65
C TYR A 121 10.89 11.31 -3.39
N GLY A 122 10.98 12.54 -3.88
CA GLY A 122 9.90 13.18 -4.63
C GLY A 122 9.55 12.44 -5.92
N TYR A 123 10.56 11.94 -6.63
CA TYR A 123 10.36 11.13 -7.83
C TYR A 123 9.68 9.78 -7.52
N VAL A 124 10.16 9.04 -6.52
CA VAL A 124 9.53 7.77 -6.09
C VAL A 124 8.09 7.98 -5.60
N LYS A 125 7.84 9.10 -4.89
CA LYS A 125 6.50 9.46 -4.40
C LYS A 125 5.48 9.55 -5.52
N ILE A 126 5.85 10.07 -6.70
CA ILE A 126 4.96 10.16 -7.87
C ILE A 126 4.49 8.77 -8.31
N TRP A 127 5.40 7.82 -8.46
CA TRP A 127 5.05 6.48 -8.94
C TRP A 127 4.19 5.72 -7.93
N ASN A 128 4.47 5.90 -6.64
CA ASN A 128 3.65 5.32 -5.57
C ASN A 128 2.24 5.95 -5.53
N GLN A 129 2.12 7.24 -5.79
CA GLN A 129 0.82 7.90 -5.99
C GLN A 129 0.08 7.26 -7.17
N LEU A 130 0.75 7.02 -8.29
CA LEU A 130 0.17 6.36 -9.45
C LEU A 130 -0.27 4.92 -9.17
N ASP A 131 0.41 4.17 -8.29
CA ASP A 131 -0.05 2.84 -7.86
C ASP A 131 -1.45 2.90 -7.20
N PHE A 132 -1.73 3.91 -6.37
CA PHE A 132 -3.08 4.11 -5.83
C PHE A 132 -4.05 4.59 -6.90
N VAL A 133 -3.68 5.66 -7.60
CA VAL A 133 -4.56 6.37 -8.54
C VAL A 133 -5.02 5.50 -9.70
N CYS A 134 -4.11 4.66 -10.21
CA CYS A 134 -4.41 3.73 -11.29
C CYS A 134 -4.98 2.40 -10.81
N GLY A 135 -4.98 2.18 -9.51
CA GLY A 135 -5.63 1.06 -8.86
C GLY A 135 -6.93 1.48 -8.19
N ALA A 136 -7.00 1.30 -6.87
CA ALA A 136 -8.20 1.54 -6.07
C ALA A 136 -8.73 2.99 -6.12
N GLY A 137 -7.89 3.97 -6.45
CA GLY A 137 -8.28 5.37 -6.58
C GLY A 137 -8.99 5.71 -7.89
N PHE A 138 -8.89 4.87 -8.93
CA PHE A 138 -9.34 5.25 -10.27
C PHE A 138 -10.85 5.49 -10.31
N SER A 139 -11.63 4.51 -9.85
CA SER A 139 -13.11 4.57 -9.89
C SER A 139 -13.65 5.69 -9.01
N ILE A 140 -13.00 5.95 -7.87
CA ILE A 140 -13.37 7.03 -6.96
C ILE A 140 -13.20 8.39 -7.64
N PHE A 141 -12.05 8.62 -8.29
CA PHE A 141 -11.83 9.85 -9.05
C PHE A 141 -12.79 9.96 -10.22
N ALA A 142 -12.96 8.90 -11.00
CA ALA A 142 -13.83 8.90 -12.18
C ALA A 142 -15.30 9.23 -11.83
N ASN A 143 -15.80 8.73 -10.70
CA ASN A 143 -17.15 9.02 -10.22
C ASN A 143 -17.36 10.48 -9.75
N ALA A 144 -16.28 11.22 -9.57
CA ALA A 144 -16.30 12.60 -9.08
C ALA A 144 -15.33 13.50 -9.90
N GLU A 145 -15.14 13.16 -11.17
CA GLU A 145 -14.04 13.67 -11.99
C GLU A 145 -14.06 15.19 -12.14
N VAL A 146 -15.24 15.81 -12.31
CA VAL A 146 -15.36 17.26 -12.45
C VAL A 146 -14.81 18.00 -11.23
N CYS A 147 -15.15 17.53 -10.02
CA CYS A 147 -14.65 18.15 -8.80
C CYS A 147 -13.23 17.69 -8.44
N GLY A 148 -12.85 16.43 -8.72
CA GLY A 148 -11.48 15.96 -8.52
C GLY A 148 -10.48 16.74 -9.38
N SER A 149 -10.81 16.97 -10.65
CA SER A 149 -10.01 17.80 -11.56
C SER A 149 -9.94 19.26 -11.14
N SER A 150 -11.01 19.82 -10.54
CA SER A 150 -10.97 21.20 -10.06
C SER A 150 -10.00 21.39 -8.89
N VAL A 151 -9.76 20.36 -8.08
CA VAL A 151 -8.72 20.37 -7.02
C VAL A 151 -7.34 20.56 -7.64
N PHE A 152 -7.01 19.79 -8.69
CA PHE A 152 -5.73 19.91 -9.40
C PHE A 152 -5.58 21.19 -10.23
N ASN A 153 -6.68 21.89 -10.51
CA ASN A 153 -6.61 23.22 -11.13
C ASN A 153 -6.40 24.35 -10.10
N ASN A 154 -6.98 24.21 -8.90
CA ASN A 154 -7.14 25.33 -7.96
C ASN A 154 -6.33 25.18 -6.66
N GLN A 155 -6.01 23.96 -6.25
CA GLN A 155 -5.41 23.66 -4.95
C GLN A 155 -3.97 23.13 -5.05
N THR A 156 -3.35 23.18 -6.24
CA THR A 156 -1.98 22.69 -6.45
C THR A 156 -0.97 23.41 -5.58
N ALA A 157 -1.12 24.72 -5.37
CA ALA A 157 -0.29 25.46 -4.43
C ALA A 157 -0.44 24.94 -2.99
N GLY A 158 -1.67 24.61 -2.57
CA GLY A 158 -1.95 23.99 -1.27
C GLY A 158 -1.30 22.60 -1.14
N MET A 159 -1.41 21.77 -2.18
CA MET A 159 -0.77 20.45 -2.22
C MET A 159 0.75 20.56 -2.11
N ARG A 160 1.38 21.52 -2.82
CA ARG A 160 2.82 21.78 -2.71
C ARG A 160 3.22 22.31 -1.33
N GLN A 161 2.34 23.05 -0.66
CA GLN A 161 2.58 23.45 0.72
C GLN A 161 2.55 22.22 1.65
N CYS A 162 1.57 21.31 1.49
CA CYS A 162 1.53 20.05 2.25
C CYS A 162 2.82 19.23 2.04
N ASP A 163 3.29 19.10 0.79
CA ASP A 163 4.55 18.43 0.45
C ASP A 163 5.75 19.11 1.16
N ASN A 164 5.85 20.44 1.08
CA ASN A 164 6.96 21.19 1.66
C ASN A 164 7.00 21.08 3.19
N ASP A 165 5.85 21.26 3.84
CA ASP A 165 5.73 21.13 5.30
C ASP A 165 6.16 19.72 5.75
N PHE A 166 5.77 18.69 5.01
CA PHE A 166 6.22 17.33 5.26
C PHE A 166 7.74 17.19 5.16
N ASP A 167 8.33 17.63 4.06
CA ASP A 167 9.77 17.47 3.79
C ASP A 167 10.63 18.26 4.78
N VAL A 168 10.23 19.49 5.12
CA VAL A 168 10.91 20.33 6.10
C VAL A 168 10.86 19.68 7.49
N ASN A 169 9.68 19.27 7.92
CA ASN A 169 9.49 18.75 9.28
C ASN A 169 10.10 17.36 9.46
N SER A 170 9.91 16.45 8.50
CA SER A 170 10.49 15.10 8.55
C SER A 170 12.02 15.09 8.47
N LYS A 171 12.62 16.11 7.84
CA LYS A 171 14.06 16.32 7.84
C LYS A 171 14.57 16.89 9.16
N ALA A 172 13.81 17.81 9.77
CA ALA A 172 14.18 18.44 11.04
C ALA A 172 14.04 17.47 12.23
N ASP A 173 12.98 16.65 12.23
CA ASP A 173 12.74 15.64 13.25
C ASP A 173 12.34 14.28 12.63
N PRO A 174 13.32 13.49 12.19
CA PRO A 174 13.07 12.17 11.60
C PRO A 174 12.36 11.19 12.54
N SER A 175 12.42 11.41 13.86
CA SER A 175 11.74 10.56 14.84
C SER A 175 10.22 10.71 14.80
N GLN A 176 9.74 11.85 14.28
CA GLN A 176 8.32 12.18 14.12
C GLN A 176 7.83 12.03 12.67
N ALA A 177 8.61 11.38 11.79
CA ALA A 177 8.29 11.24 10.38
C ALA A 177 6.85 10.74 10.13
N CYS A 178 6.35 9.78 10.92
CA CYS A 178 4.98 9.29 10.77
C CYS A 178 3.91 10.32 11.11
N ALA A 179 4.12 11.13 12.15
CA ALA A 179 3.20 12.23 12.47
C ALA A 179 3.15 13.25 11.32
N TYR A 180 4.27 13.49 10.65
CA TYR A 180 4.31 14.38 9.49
C TYR A 180 3.67 13.75 8.25
N VAL A 181 3.79 12.44 8.03
CA VAL A 181 3.04 11.75 6.96
C VAL A 181 1.53 11.86 7.21
N GLU A 182 1.10 11.75 8.47
CA GLU A 182 -0.31 11.88 8.85
C GLU A 182 -0.80 13.31 8.59
N ALA A 183 -0.04 14.30 9.05
CA ALA A 183 -0.34 15.71 8.81
C ALA A 183 -0.43 16.05 7.31
N ALA A 184 0.48 15.51 6.49
CA ALA A 184 0.43 15.67 5.04
C ALA A 184 -0.81 15.03 4.42
N SER A 185 -1.14 13.80 4.83
CA SER A 185 -2.32 13.07 4.37
C SER A 185 -3.62 13.80 4.76
N THR A 186 -3.69 14.35 5.97
CA THR A 186 -4.81 15.19 6.44
C THR A 186 -4.88 16.52 5.70
N CYS A 187 -3.74 17.13 5.37
CA CYS A 187 -3.68 18.34 4.56
C CYS A 187 -4.34 18.10 3.19
N TYR A 188 -3.97 17.01 2.52
CA TYR A 188 -4.62 16.59 1.27
C TYR A 188 -6.11 16.27 1.44
N PHE A 189 -6.49 15.57 2.52
CA PHE A 189 -7.90 15.32 2.84
C PHE A 189 -8.70 16.62 2.84
N ASN A 190 -8.21 17.63 3.56
CA ASN A 190 -8.89 18.91 3.71
C ASN A 190 -8.99 19.67 2.40
N LEU A 191 -7.94 19.69 1.57
CA LEU A 191 -7.97 20.33 0.26
C LEU A 191 -9.06 19.73 -0.65
N PHE A 192 -9.15 18.40 -0.69
CA PHE A 192 -10.16 17.71 -1.49
C PHE A 192 -11.56 17.80 -0.88
N TRP A 193 -11.69 17.76 0.45
CA TRP A 193 -12.94 18.02 1.15
C TRP A 193 -13.46 19.42 0.85
N ASP A 194 -12.60 20.43 0.92
CA ASP A 194 -12.99 21.82 0.74
C ASP A 194 -13.41 22.15 -0.68
N ALA A 195 -12.76 21.54 -1.66
CA ALA A 195 -13.11 21.71 -3.06
C ALA A 195 -14.37 20.92 -3.46
N CYS A 196 -14.53 19.67 -2.99
CA CYS A 196 -15.55 18.76 -3.51
C CYS A 196 -16.77 18.60 -2.58
N LYS A 197 -16.60 18.81 -1.27
CA LYS A 197 -17.58 18.49 -0.22
C LYS A 197 -18.15 17.08 -0.33
N LYS A 198 -17.30 16.13 -0.74
CA LYS A 198 -17.59 14.70 -0.93
C LYS A 198 -16.60 13.87 -0.11
N PRO A 199 -17.08 13.00 0.79
CA PRO A 199 -16.22 12.12 1.58
C PRO A 199 -15.30 11.24 0.72
N GLU A 200 -15.79 10.78 -0.43
CA GLU A 200 -15.05 9.94 -1.37
C GLU A 200 -13.85 10.67 -1.97
N MET A 201 -13.99 11.96 -2.27
CA MET A 201 -12.90 12.76 -2.80
C MET A 201 -11.89 13.16 -1.73
N ALA A 202 -12.35 13.44 -0.50
CA ALA A 202 -11.46 13.69 0.63
C ALA A 202 -10.64 12.43 0.97
N TYR A 203 -11.29 11.27 0.97
CA TYR A 203 -10.65 9.95 1.07
C TYR A 203 -9.64 9.74 -0.05
N TRP A 204 -9.98 10.09 -1.29
CA TRP A 204 -9.10 9.98 -2.44
C TRP A 204 -7.83 10.82 -2.27
N GLY A 205 -7.99 12.11 -1.94
CA GLY A 205 -6.85 13.03 -1.74
C GLY A 205 -5.93 12.55 -0.63
N CYS A 206 -6.51 12.09 0.48
CA CYS A 206 -5.74 11.51 1.56
C CYS A 206 -4.93 10.28 1.12
N ASN A 207 -5.55 9.32 0.40
CA ASN A 207 -4.85 8.10 -0.03
C ASN A 207 -3.82 8.37 -1.13
N TYR A 208 -4.05 9.39 -1.96
CA TYR A 208 -3.09 9.89 -2.91
C TYR A 208 -1.78 10.22 -2.17
N GLU A 209 -1.85 11.08 -1.16
CA GLU A 209 -0.68 11.48 -0.40
C GLU A 209 -0.06 10.32 0.40
N ARG A 210 -0.89 9.65 1.20
CA ARG A 210 -0.49 8.53 2.06
C ARG A 210 0.25 7.43 1.29
N THR A 211 -0.28 7.02 0.14
CA THR A 211 0.33 5.94 -0.66
C THR A 211 1.65 6.42 -1.26
N GLY A 212 1.72 7.68 -1.70
CA GLY A 212 2.95 8.33 -2.15
C GLY A 212 4.10 8.18 -1.17
N THR A 213 3.81 8.43 0.10
CA THR A 213 4.79 8.42 1.20
C THR A 213 5.04 7.03 1.81
N ASN A 214 4.13 6.07 1.63
CA ASN A 214 4.17 4.79 2.35
C ASN A 214 5.43 3.95 2.07
N LEU A 215 5.93 3.90 0.82
CA LEU A 215 7.18 3.18 0.53
C LEU A 215 8.44 3.96 0.95
N LEU A 216 8.33 5.28 1.12
CA LEU A 216 9.42 6.11 1.65
C LEU A 216 9.55 5.95 3.17
N TYR A 217 8.42 5.70 3.84
CA TYR A 217 8.32 5.54 5.29
C TYR A 217 7.47 4.30 5.63
N PRO A 218 7.97 3.08 5.32
CA PRO A 218 7.21 1.84 5.51
C PRO A 218 6.88 1.54 6.97
N GLN A 219 7.53 2.20 7.92
CA GLN A 219 7.19 2.16 9.33
C GLN A 219 5.89 2.91 9.68
N CYS A 220 5.38 3.75 8.77
CA CYS A 220 4.20 4.58 8.99
C CYS A 220 2.91 3.97 8.41
N THR A 221 2.83 2.64 8.35
CA THR A 221 1.69 1.86 7.81
C THR A 221 0.35 2.12 8.53
N GLN A 222 0.39 2.83 9.64
CA GLN A 222 -0.71 3.11 10.56
C GLN A 222 -1.55 4.33 10.21
N ILE A 223 -1.14 5.05 9.16
CA ILE A 223 -1.86 6.24 8.69
C ILE A 223 -2.96 5.77 7.76
N PHE A 224 -4.20 6.20 8.02
CA PHE A 224 -5.38 5.78 7.29
C PHE A 224 -6.21 6.98 6.87
N CYS A 225 -6.85 6.82 5.72
CA CYS A 225 -7.83 7.76 5.22
C CYS A 225 -9.21 7.15 5.44
N SER A 226 -10.11 7.89 6.07
CA SER A 226 -11.47 7.43 6.35
C SER A 226 -12.51 8.39 5.75
N TYR A 227 -13.75 7.92 5.60
CA TYR A 227 -14.86 8.68 5.02
C TYR A 227 -15.56 9.62 6.02
N ASP A 228 -15.07 9.79 7.25
CA ASP A 228 -15.86 10.47 8.28
C ASP A 228 -16.02 11.97 8.00
N VAL A 229 -17.29 12.36 7.92
CA VAL A 229 -17.84 13.65 7.46
C VAL A 229 -17.89 14.70 8.57
N ALA A 230 -17.10 14.56 9.62
CA ALA A 230 -17.26 15.36 10.84
C ALA A 230 -16.32 16.59 10.90
N GLY A 231 -16.25 17.40 9.84
CA GLY A 231 -15.67 18.75 9.88
C GLY A 231 -14.25 18.89 10.46
N PRO A 232 -13.74 20.12 10.65
CA PRO A 232 -12.40 20.36 11.17
C PRO A 232 -12.41 20.20 12.69
N VAL A 233 -12.44 18.95 13.18
CA VAL A 233 -12.19 18.63 14.60
C VAL A 233 -11.18 17.49 14.70
N PHE A 234 -9.99 17.69 14.13
CA PHE A 234 -8.79 16.90 14.44
C PHE A 234 -7.64 17.78 14.94
N ALA A 235 -7.96 18.95 15.50
CA ALA A 235 -7.01 19.79 16.22
C ALA A 235 -7.01 19.41 17.72
N THR A 236 -6.63 18.18 18.06
CA THR A 236 -5.99 17.80 19.35
C THR A 236 -5.77 16.28 19.38
N SER A 237 -4.76 15.76 18.71
CA SER A 237 -4.13 14.50 19.13
C SER A 237 -2.76 14.84 19.71
N ARG A 238 -2.65 14.60 21.02
CA ARG A 238 -1.41 14.72 21.78
C ARG A 238 -0.35 13.81 21.18
N ILE A 239 0.74 14.45 20.76
CA ILE A 239 2.12 13.97 20.72
C ILE A 239 2.28 12.71 21.58
N HIS A 240 2.45 11.54 20.95
CA HIS A 240 3.04 10.37 21.60
C HIS A 240 4.35 10.05 20.90
N ARG A 241 5.38 9.86 21.74
CA ARG A 241 6.74 9.54 21.35
C ARG A 241 6.75 8.24 20.55
N VAL A 242 7.50 8.22 19.46
CA VAL A 242 7.87 6.97 18.78
C VAL A 242 8.91 6.27 19.66
N THR A 243 8.46 5.37 20.53
CA THR A 243 9.29 4.33 21.14
C THR A 243 9.01 3.02 20.44
N ALA A 244 10.08 2.29 20.10
CA ALA A 244 10.12 0.95 19.49
C ALA A 244 8.74 0.28 19.28
N GLY A 245 8.21 0.35 18.06
CA GLY A 245 6.88 -0.15 17.72
C GLY A 245 6.66 -1.61 18.14
N GLY A 246 5.50 -1.85 18.74
CA GLY A 246 4.99 -3.18 19.12
C GLY A 246 5.05 -3.54 20.62
N LEU A 247 5.60 -2.69 21.48
CA LEU A 247 5.76 -2.97 22.92
C LEU A 247 4.86 -2.16 23.86
N ASP A 248 4.14 -1.16 23.37
CA ASP A 248 3.24 -0.29 24.16
C ASP A 248 1.76 -0.54 23.77
N CYS A 249 1.33 -1.79 23.88
CA CYS A 249 -0.07 -2.18 23.68
C CYS A 249 -0.73 -2.48 25.02
N ASP A 250 -1.79 -1.74 25.35
CA ASP A 250 -2.71 -2.08 26.43
C ASP A 250 -3.48 -3.36 26.07
N SER A 251 -2.97 -4.48 26.57
CA SER A 251 -3.55 -5.80 26.32
C SER A 251 -4.96 -5.95 26.91
N THR A 252 -5.32 -5.16 27.94
CA THR A 252 -6.67 -5.16 28.50
C THR A 252 -7.62 -4.47 27.54
N LEU A 253 -7.29 -3.27 27.07
CA LEU A 253 -8.07 -2.56 26.05
C LEU A 253 -8.22 -3.39 24.77
N TYR A 254 -7.13 -4.01 24.30
CA TYR A 254 -7.18 -4.90 23.13
C TYR A 254 -8.20 -6.03 23.31
N MET A 255 -8.16 -6.74 24.44
CA MET A 255 -9.05 -7.87 24.69
C MET A 255 -10.51 -7.43 24.84
N GLU A 256 -10.78 -6.26 25.43
CA GLU A 256 -12.12 -5.68 25.50
C GLU A 256 -12.67 -5.35 24.10
N CYS A 257 -11.91 -4.57 23.32
CA CYS A 257 -12.32 -4.19 21.97
C CYS A 257 -12.47 -5.41 21.05
N GLN A 258 -11.56 -6.39 21.15
CA GLN A 258 -11.64 -7.64 20.40
C GLN A 258 -12.86 -8.46 20.80
N SER A 259 -13.25 -8.47 22.09
CA SER A 259 -14.47 -9.14 22.56
C SER A 259 -15.72 -8.51 21.96
N ASP A 260 -15.77 -7.18 21.91
CA ASP A 260 -16.87 -6.44 21.29
C ASP A 260 -16.96 -6.69 19.79
N LEU A 261 -15.81 -6.72 19.08
CA LEU A 261 -15.76 -7.12 17.67
C LEU A 261 -16.32 -8.53 17.47
N ASN A 262 -15.91 -9.49 18.29
CA ASN A 262 -16.35 -10.89 18.19
C ASN A 262 -17.86 -11.00 18.42
N LYS A 263 -18.38 -10.29 19.41
CA LYS A 263 -19.81 -10.21 19.69
C LYS A 263 -20.57 -9.56 18.53
N ALA A 264 -20.06 -8.46 18.01
CA ALA A 264 -20.63 -7.73 16.88
C ALA A 264 -20.61 -8.54 15.58
N LEU A 265 -19.66 -9.47 15.41
CA LEU A 265 -19.58 -10.38 14.26
C LEU A 265 -20.16 -11.77 14.53
N SER A 266 -20.64 -12.02 15.75
CA SER A 266 -21.14 -13.33 16.19
C SER A 266 -20.11 -14.45 16.05
N ILE A 267 -18.85 -14.16 16.36
CA ILE A 267 -17.75 -15.11 16.28
C ILE A 267 -17.55 -15.77 17.65
N SER A 268 -17.76 -17.09 17.71
CA SER A 268 -17.73 -17.87 18.94
C SER A 268 -16.35 -18.41 19.32
N ASP A 269 -15.35 -18.34 18.42
CA ASP A 269 -14.00 -18.83 18.66
C ASP A 269 -12.97 -17.78 18.18
N PRO A 270 -12.23 -17.11 19.09
CA PRO A 270 -11.41 -15.94 18.74
C PRO A 270 -10.13 -16.27 17.96
N GLN A 271 -9.72 -17.54 17.83
CA GLN A 271 -8.54 -17.93 17.04
C GLN A 271 -8.59 -19.42 16.64
N PRO A 272 -8.15 -19.82 15.43
CA PRO A 272 -8.04 -19.04 14.20
C PRO A 272 -9.36 -19.12 13.41
N TRP A 273 -9.77 -17.99 12.85
CA TRP A 273 -10.97 -17.68 12.03
C TRP A 273 -11.15 -18.56 10.77
N LEU A 274 -10.42 -19.67 10.66
CA LEU A 274 -10.40 -20.63 9.57
C LEU A 274 -11.67 -21.49 9.48
N LYS A 275 -12.51 -21.52 10.51
CA LYS A 275 -13.82 -22.19 10.46
C LYS A 275 -14.92 -21.18 10.17
N HIS A 276 -15.16 -20.92 8.89
CA HIS A 276 -16.42 -20.34 8.43
C HIS A 276 -17.57 -21.32 8.71
N THR A 277 -18.10 -21.30 9.93
CA THR A 277 -19.40 -21.92 10.20
C THR A 277 -20.45 -20.84 10.38
N THR A 278 -21.22 -20.66 9.32
CA THR A 278 -22.66 -20.34 9.36
C THR A 278 -23.07 -19.07 10.11
N ARG A 279 -22.84 -17.92 9.47
CA ARG A 279 -23.83 -16.82 9.25
C ARG A 279 -23.08 -15.64 8.65
N THR A 280 -23.22 -15.43 7.35
CA THR A 280 -22.77 -14.20 6.69
C THR A 280 -23.59 -13.05 7.24
N LYS A 281 -23.03 -12.29 8.18
CA LYS A 281 -23.43 -10.89 8.34
C LYS A 281 -23.05 -10.15 7.07
N ASP A 282 -23.90 -9.24 6.62
CA ASP A 282 -23.66 -8.49 5.39
C ASP A 282 -22.36 -7.69 5.51
N LEU A 283 -21.70 -7.41 4.37
CA LEU A 283 -20.40 -6.76 4.36
C LEU A 283 -20.41 -5.41 5.09
N MET A 284 -21.53 -4.69 5.01
CA MET A 284 -21.75 -3.43 5.70
C MET A 284 -21.73 -3.57 7.23
N GLU A 285 -22.31 -4.66 7.76
CA GLU A 285 -22.26 -4.94 9.20
C GLU A 285 -20.83 -5.29 9.63
N SER A 286 -20.12 -6.07 8.81
CA SER A 286 -18.73 -6.42 9.07
C SER A 286 -17.82 -5.18 9.07
N ALA A 287 -18.03 -4.27 8.11
CA ALA A 287 -17.32 -3.00 8.04
C ALA A 287 -17.67 -2.07 9.20
N LYS A 288 -18.93 -2.06 9.65
CA LYS A 288 -19.35 -1.30 10.83
C LYS A 288 -18.66 -1.82 12.10
N ALA A 289 -18.72 -3.12 12.35
CA ALA A 289 -18.08 -3.74 13.52
C ALA A 289 -16.56 -3.53 13.52
N PHE A 290 -15.92 -3.64 12.34
CA PHE A 290 -14.50 -3.33 12.19
C PHE A 290 -14.16 -1.87 12.52
N ARG A 291 -15.01 -0.92 12.11
CA ARG A 291 -14.85 0.50 12.49
C ARG A 291 -15.01 0.71 14.00
N GLU A 292 -16.02 0.09 14.61
CA GLU A 292 -16.24 0.17 16.06
C GLU A 292 -15.04 -0.38 16.84
N PHE A 293 -14.47 -1.50 16.38
CA PHE A 293 -13.22 -2.05 16.92
C PHE A 293 -12.07 -1.03 16.84
N LYS A 294 -11.86 -0.42 15.68
CA LYS A 294 -10.81 0.61 15.51
C LYS A 294 -11.04 1.81 16.44
N THR A 295 -12.26 2.30 16.53
CA THR A 295 -12.61 3.42 17.41
C THR A 295 -12.40 3.08 18.88
N CYS A 296 -12.74 1.87 19.29
CA CYS A 296 -12.48 1.36 20.64
C CYS A 296 -10.98 1.35 20.98
N MET A 297 -10.16 0.85 20.04
CA MET A 297 -8.70 0.81 20.20
C MET A 297 -8.05 2.20 20.18
N GLY A 298 -8.61 3.14 19.42
CA GLY A 298 -8.08 4.49 19.29
C GLY A 298 -6.60 4.51 18.89
N ALA A 299 -5.78 5.25 19.63
CA ALA A 299 -4.34 5.35 19.40
C ALA A 299 -3.58 4.02 19.62
N GLN A 300 -4.12 3.10 20.42
CA GLN A 300 -3.50 1.81 20.71
C GLN A 300 -3.64 0.81 19.55
N TYR A 301 -4.50 1.10 18.57
CA TYR A 301 -4.72 0.20 17.43
C TYR A 301 -3.41 -0.14 16.72
N SER A 302 -2.55 0.85 16.47
CA SER A 302 -1.31 0.67 15.72
C SER A 302 -0.28 -0.20 16.44
N ASP A 303 -0.17 -0.01 17.75
CA ASP A 303 0.79 -0.73 18.57
C ASP A 303 0.35 -2.18 18.75
N CYS A 304 -0.95 -2.38 19.01
CA CYS A 304 -1.54 -3.70 19.20
C CYS A 304 -1.71 -4.49 17.88
N MET A 305 -2.13 -3.85 16.78
CA MET A 305 -2.36 -4.52 15.49
C MET A 305 -1.08 -4.57 14.64
N SER A 306 0.01 -5.07 15.24
CA SER A 306 1.30 -5.25 14.59
C SER A 306 1.78 -6.69 14.76
N PRO A 307 2.48 -7.28 13.77
CA PRO A 307 3.01 -8.63 13.93
C PRO A 307 4.00 -8.72 15.10
N VAL A 308 4.73 -7.63 15.36
CA VAL A 308 5.68 -7.50 16.47
C VAL A 308 4.98 -7.66 17.82
N HIS A 309 3.83 -7.02 18.02
CA HIS A 309 3.06 -7.16 19.26
C HIS A 309 2.65 -8.62 19.48
N PHE A 310 2.04 -9.27 18.49
CA PHE A 310 1.57 -10.66 18.64
C PHE A 310 2.73 -11.63 18.89
N VAL A 311 3.89 -11.42 18.25
CA VAL A 311 5.11 -12.19 18.55
C VAL A 311 5.59 -11.94 19.98
N SER A 312 5.53 -10.71 20.48
CA SER A 312 5.92 -10.37 21.86
C SER A 312 5.03 -11.05 22.91
N VAL A 313 3.77 -11.33 22.58
CA VAL A 313 2.82 -12.09 23.43
C VAL A 313 2.74 -13.57 23.06
N SER A 314 3.83 -14.13 22.51
CA SER A 314 4.06 -15.56 22.24
C SER A 314 3.37 -16.17 21.01
N ALA A 315 2.82 -15.38 20.09
CA ALA A 315 2.41 -15.91 18.78
C ALA A 315 3.64 -16.26 17.94
N THR A 316 3.52 -17.29 17.09
CA THR A 316 4.55 -17.53 16.08
C THR A 316 4.55 -16.38 15.06
N PRO A 317 5.69 -16.02 14.45
CA PRO A 317 5.72 -15.01 13.38
C PRO A 317 4.70 -15.30 12.28
N PHE A 318 4.59 -16.56 11.86
CA PHE A 318 3.59 -17.00 10.89
C PHE A 318 2.16 -16.63 11.29
N ALA A 319 1.73 -17.01 12.51
CA ALA A 319 0.38 -16.74 13.00
C ALA A 319 0.14 -15.23 13.19
N ALA A 320 1.15 -14.49 13.65
CA ALA A 320 1.08 -13.04 13.81
C ALA A 320 0.84 -12.32 12.46
N TYR A 321 1.58 -12.69 11.41
CA TYR A 321 1.38 -12.13 10.08
C TYR A 321 0.05 -12.53 9.46
N GLN A 322 -0.42 -13.76 9.66
CA GLN A 322 -1.76 -14.17 9.21
C GLN A 322 -2.87 -13.34 9.88
N PHE A 323 -2.76 -13.16 11.19
CA PHE A 323 -3.75 -12.40 11.96
C PHE A 323 -3.77 -10.93 11.54
N VAL A 324 -2.62 -10.27 11.48
CA VAL A 324 -2.55 -8.87 11.03
C VAL A 324 -2.93 -8.74 9.55
N GLY A 325 -2.56 -9.72 8.71
CA GLY A 325 -2.93 -9.77 7.30
C GLY A 325 -4.44 -9.76 7.09
N LEU A 326 -5.20 -10.47 7.92
CA LEU A 326 -6.66 -10.43 7.91
C LEU A 326 -7.20 -9.03 8.18
N PHE A 327 -6.65 -8.32 9.17
CA PHE A 327 -7.09 -6.96 9.50
C PHE A 327 -6.67 -5.95 8.41
N ASN A 328 -5.50 -6.14 7.79
CA ASN A 328 -5.08 -5.38 6.61
C ASN A 328 -6.02 -5.58 5.43
N GLN A 329 -6.44 -6.83 5.18
CA GLN A 329 -7.47 -7.11 4.19
C GLN A 329 -8.80 -6.45 4.57
N MET A 330 -9.21 -6.45 5.84
CA MET A 330 -10.40 -5.72 6.28
C MET A 330 -10.29 -4.21 6.06
N HIS A 331 -9.11 -3.59 6.22
CA HIS A 331 -8.93 -2.17 5.85
C HIS A 331 -9.18 -1.93 4.36
N PHE A 332 -8.73 -2.83 3.49
CA PHE A 332 -9.03 -2.73 2.06
C PHE A 332 -10.51 -2.96 1.78
N VAL A 333 -11.07 -4.07 2.25
CA VAL A 333 -12.46 -4.48 2.01
C VAL A 333 -13.46 -3.44 2.52
N CYS A 334 -13.24 -2.89 3.71
CA CYS A 334 -14.11 -1.88 4.33
C CYS A 334 -13.76 -0.44 3.93
N GLY A 335 -12.66 -0.25 3.19
CA GLY A 335 -12.21 1.03 2.67
C GLY A 335 -12.29 1.08 1.15
N ALA A 336 -11.14 1.04 0.49
CA ALA A 336 -10.99 1.19 -0.96
C ALA A 336 -11.80 0.17 -1.78
N GLY A 337 -11.93 -1.06 -1.28
CA GLY A 337 -12.63 -2.14 -1.95
C GLY A 337 -14.15 -2.17 -1.72
N LEU A 338 -14.69 -1.37 -0.78
CA LEU A 338 -16.08 -1.51 -0.34
C LEU A 338 -17.07 -1.24 -1.48
N GLN A 339 -16.88 -0.13 -2.20
CA GLN A 339 -17.79 0.27 -3.26
C GLN A 339 -17.82 -0.75 -4.39
N THR A 340 -16.65 -1.21 -4.85
CA THR A 340 -16.54 -2.25 -5.87
C THR A 340 -17.23 -3.54 -5.44
N TYR A 341 -17.11 -3.89 -4.15
CA TYR A 341 -17.82 -5.06 -3.61
C TYR A 341 -19.33 -4.89 -3.66
N LEU A 342 -19.85 -3.77 -3.15
CA LEU A 342 -21.29 -3.52 -3.09
C LEU A 342 -21.91 -3.42 -4.50
N SER A 343 -21.19 -2.84 -5.46
CA SER A 343 -21.63 -2.80 -6.87
C SER A 343 -21.70 -4.18 -7.54
N ASN A 344 -21.05 -5.20 -6.97
CA ASN A 344 -20.99 -6.57 -7.51
C ASN A 344 -21.39 -7.63 -6.47
N GLU A 345 -22.16 -7.25 -5.45
CA GLU A 345 -22.35 -8.03 -4.22
C GLU A 345 -22.86 -9.45 -4.49
N GLY A 346 -23.81 -9.61 -5.42
CA GLY A 346 -24.43 -10.91 -5.71
C GLY A 346 -23.41 -11.97 -6.12
N CYS A 347 -22.51 -11.64 -7.06
CA CYS A 347 -21.49 -12.58 -7.52
C CYS A 347 -20.32 -12.68 -6.53
N MET A 348 -19.90 -11.57 -5.94
CA MET A 348 -18.75 -11.56 -5.01
C MET A 348 -19.06 -12.34 -3.73
N SER A 349 -20.26 -12.16 -3.16
CA SER A 349 -20.69 -12.94 -1.99
C SER A 349 -20.84 -14.44 -2.28
N THR A 350 -21.19 -14.81 -3.50
CA THR A 350 -21.27 -16.22 -3.94
C THR A 350 -19.89 -16.82 -4.14
N THR A 351 -18.92 -16.03 -4.61
CA THR A 351 -17.52 -16.45 -4.81
C THR A 351 -16.85 -16.88 -3.51
N TRP A 352 -17.25 -16.31 -2.38
CA TRP A 352 -16.76 -16.69 -1.05
C TRP A 352 -17.39 -17.96 -0.48
N LYS A 353 -18.40 -18.55 -1.15
CA LYS A 353 -19.16 -19.69 -0.65
C LYS A 353 -18.80 -20.97 -1.41
N GLY A 354 -19.13 -22.12 -0.84
CA GLY A 354 -19.01 -23.41 -1.51
C GLY A 354 -17.59 -23.72 -2.00
N GLN A 355 -17.48 -24.28 -3.21
CA GLN A 355 -16.22 -24.75 -3.78
C GLN A 355 -15.24 -23.60 -4.09
N SER A 356 -15.73 -22.47 -4.59
CA SER A 356 -14.88 -21.30 -4.87
C SER A 356 -14.31 -20.71 -3.59
N GLY A 357 -15.10 -20.63 -2.51
CA GLY A 357 -14.59 -20.24 -1.19
C GLY A 357 -13.50 -21.17 -0.64
N GLN A 358 -13.63 -22.48 -0.87
CA GLN A 358 -12.57 -23.45 -0.53
C GLN A 358 -11.32 -23.23 -1.38
N GLN A 359 -11.47 -22.94 -2.68
CA GLN A 359 -10.35 -22.64 -3.56
C GLN A 359 -9.64 -21.34 -3.16
N LEU A 360 -10.36 -20.28 -2.80
CA LEU A 360 -9.77 -19.05 -2.27
C LEU A 360 -8.97 -19.29 -0.99
N THR A 361 -9.51 -20.14 -0.09
CA THR A 361 -8.79 -20.55 1.11
C THR A 361 -7.50 -21.30 0.76
N GLN A 362 -7.57 -22.21 -0.21
CA GLN A 362 -6.40 -22.94 -0.68
C GLN A 362 -5.36 -22.02 -1.35
N CYS A 363 -5.78 -21.09 -2.21
CA CYS A 363 -4.91 -20.09 -2.83
C CYS A 363 -4.09 -19.34 -1.76
N ARG A 364 -4.76 -18.92 -0.67
CA ARG A 364 -4.10 -18.23 0.46
C ARG A 364 -3.14 -19.16 1.19
N LEU A 365 -3.58 -20.35 1.58
CA LEU A 365 -2.75 -21.30 2.32
C LEU A 365 -1.51 -21.72 1.52
N ASP A 366 -1.65 -21.97 0.22
CA ASP A 366 -0.54 -22.32 -0.66
C ASP A 366 0.51 -21.20 -0.67
N TYR A 367 0.08 -19.94 -0.74
CA TYR A 367 0.98 -18.80 -0.67
C TYR A 367 1.63 -18.67 0.70
N GLU A 368 0.82 -18.57 1.76
CA GLU A 368 1.28 -18.30 3.11
C GLU A 368 2.24 -19.39 3.61
N VAL A 369 1.91 -20.67 3.43
CA VAL A 369 2.73 -21.79 3.89
C VAL A 369 4.02 -21.90 3.07
N THR A 370 3.94 -21.80 1.74
CA THR A 370 5.14 -21.97 0.91
C THR A 370 6.11 -20.80 1.07
N SER A 371 5.60 -19.58 1.17
CA SER A 371 6.42 -18.39 1.43
C SER A 371 6.95 -18.32 2.87
N ASP A 372 6.34 -19.04 3.82
CA ASP A 372 6.89 -19.22 5.16
C ASP A 372 8.12 -20.12 5.16
N VAL A 373 8.08 -21.21 4.38
CA VAL A 373 9.18 -22.17 4.23
C VAL A 373 10.33 -21.58 3.41
N ASP A 374 10.02 -20.90 2.31
CA ASP A 374 11.02 -20.24 1.46
C ASP A 374 10.65 -18.77 1.17
N PRO A 375 11.03 -17.84 2.06
CA PRO A 375 10.79 -16.41 1.91
C PRO A 375 11.40 -15.81 0.63
N MET A 376 12.44 -16.42 0.04
CA MET A 376 13.06 -15.91 -1.18
C MET A 376 12.14 -16.09 -2.40
N GLN A 377 11.28 -17.10 -2.38
CA GLN A 377 10.29 -17.33 -3.43
C GLN A 377 9.00 -16.54 -3.23
N ALA A 378 8.83 -15.82 -2.11
CA ALA A 378 7.60 -15.11 -1.80
C ALA A 378 7.13 -14.19 -2.92
N CYS A 379 8.04 -13.48 -3.60
CA CYS A 379 7.66 -12.58 -4.69
C CYS A 379 7.34 -13.30 -6.00
N THR A 380 7.96 -14.45 -6.25
CA THR A 380 7.61 -15.33 -7.37
C THR A 380 6.23 -15.97 -7.16
N LEU A 381 5.95 -16.40 -5.93
CA LEU A 381 4.68 -17.00 -5.53
C LEU A 381 3.54 -15.98 -5.47
N ALA A 382 3.86 -14.69 -5.27
CA ALA A 382 2.87 -13.63 -5.16
C ALA A 382 1.98 -13.54 -6.40
N ASN A 383 2.55 -13.61 -7.61
CA ASN A 383 1.74 -13.56 -8.84
C ASN A 383 0.81 -14.77 -8.98
N LYS A 384 1.27 -15.97 -8.58
CA LYS A 384 0.42 -17.16 -8.55
C LYS A 384 -0.76 -16.97 -7.59
N TYR A 385 -0.51 -16.36 -6.44
CA TYR A 385 -1.54 -16.06 -5.46
C TYR A 385 -2.58 -15.05 -5.98
N LEU A 386 -2.13 -13.95 -6.57
CA LEU A 386 -2.99 -12.94 -7.20
C LEU A 386 -3.90 -13.56 -8.29
N ILE A 387 -3.29 -14.28 -9.24
CA ILE A 387 -4.01 -14.94 -10.35
C ILE A 387 -5.03 -15.96 -9.84
N CYS A 388 -4.70 -16.67 -8.75
CA CYS A 388 -5.60 -17.64 -8.15
C CYS A 388 -6.88 -16.95 -7.66
N PHE A 389 -6.75 -15.82 -6.96
CA PHE A 389 -7.87 -14.99 -6.53
C PHE A 389 -8.66 -14.41 -7.70
N GLU A 390 -7.98 -13.78 -8.66
CA GLU A 390 -8.61 -13.23 -9.86
C GLU A 390 -9.43 -14.27 -10.61
N SER A 391 -8.89 -15.48 -10.77
CA SER A 391 -9.55 -16.58 -11.49
C SER A 391 -10.86 -17.01 -10.82
N GLN A 392 -10.91 -17.06 -9.48
CA GLN A 392 -12.15 -17.41 -8.77
C GLN A 392 -13.23 -16.36 -8.97
N PHE A 393 -12.87 -15.09 -8.91
CA PHE A 393 -13.81 -13.99 -9.13
C PHE A 393 -14.21 -13.88 -10.60
N LYS A 394 -13.30 -14.12 -11.53
CA LYS A 394 -13.61 -14.23 -12.97
C LYS A 394 -14.64 -15.33 -13.24
N GLN A 395 -14.45 -16.53 -12.69
CA GLN A 395 -15.34 -17.67 -12.93
C GLN A 395 -16.75 -17.44 -12.37
N ASN A 396 -16.86 -16.79 -11.21
CA ASN A 396 -18.13 -16.62 -10.52
C ASN A 396 -18.86 -15.30 -10.84
N CYS A 397 -18.12 -14.24 -11.16
CA CYS A 397 -18.68 -12.96 -11.59
C CYS A 397 -18.75 -12.80 -13.12
N GLY A 398 -18.13 -13.69 -13.88
CA GLY A 398 -18.08 -13.66 -15.34
C GLY A 398 -16.85 -12.92 -15.90
N ASP A 399 -16.48 -13.27 -17.12
CA ASP A 399 -15.24 -12.83 -17.79
C ASP A 399 -15.12 -11.31 -17.99
N LYS A 400 -16.24 -10.59 -17.96
CA LYS A 400 -16.30 -9.12 -18.12
C LYS A 400 -16.30 -8.36 -16.79
N SER A 401 -16.28 -9.06 -15.67
CA SER A 401 -16.30 -8.45 -14.33
C SER A 401 -14.89 -8.04 -13.92
N ASN A 402 -14.35 -7.06 -14.65
CA ASN A 402 -12.98 -6.59 -14.47
C ASN A 402 -12.78 -5.96 -13.09
N ASP A 403 -13.80 -5.28 -12.57
CA ASP A 403 -13.76 -4.68 -11.24
C ASP A 403 -13.71 -5.74 -10.13
N ALA A 404 -14.44 -6.85 -10.27
CA ALA A 404 -14.42 -7.95 -9.31
C ALA A 404 -13.08 -8.70 -9.33
N GLN A 405 -12.50 -8.90 -10.52
CA GLN A 405 -11.17 -9.48 -10.68
C GLN A 405 -10.10 -8.57 -10.07
N PHE A 406 -10.12 -7.28 -10.41
CA PHE A 406 -9.20 -6.29 -9.86
C PHE A 406 -9.31 -6.20 -8.34
N TRP A 407 -10.54 -6.18 -7.80
CA TRP A 407 -10.77 -6.21 -6.36
C TRP A 407 -10.16 -7.45 -5.70
N ALA A 408 -10.32 -8.62 -6.30
CA ALA A 408 -9.79 -9.88 -5.77
C ALA A 408 -8.26 -9.89 -5.76
N CYS A 409 -7.66 -9.31 -6.80
CA CYS A 409 -6.23 -9.08 -6.83
C CYS A 409 -5.81 -8.14 -5.70
N GLU A 410 -6.42 -6.96 -5.56
CA GLU A 410 -6.01 -6.00 -4.52
C GLU A 410 -6.19 -6.57 -3.12
N TYR A 411 -7.27 -7.34 -2.89
CA TYR A 411 -7.49 -8.08 -1.65
C TYR A 411 -6.34 -9.04 -1.32
N SER A 412 -5.86 -9.80 -2.31
CA SER A 412 -4.73 -10.74 -2.13
C SER A 412 -3.38 -10.03 -2.06
N ARG A 413 -3.20 -8.93 -2.80
CA ARG A 413 -1.99 -8.08 -2.77
C ARG A 413 -1.75 -7.49 -1.39
N VAL A 414 -2.80 -7.09 -0.68
CA VAL A 414 -2.69 -6.57 0.70
C VAL A 414 -2.12 -7.62 1.65
N ASN A 415 -2.47 -8.89 1.50
CA ASN A 415 -1.89 -9.98 2.30
C ASN A 415 -0.40 -10.18 1.99
N ILE A 416 -0.02 -10.17 0.71
CA ILE A 416 1.40 -10.22 0.28
C ILE A 416 2.19 -9.09 0.95
N PHE A 417 1.70 -7.86 0.86
CA PHE A 417 2.43 -6.67 1.33
C PHE A 417 2.50 -6.59 2.86
N THR A 418 1.57 -7.24 3.56
CA THR A 418 1.61 -7.32 5.02
C THR A 418 2.87 -8.04 5.51
N ARG A 419 3.35 -9.04 4.76
CA ARG A 419 4.51 -9.85 5.14
C ARG A 419 5.76 -9.58 4.28
N PHE A 420 5.56 -9.32 3.00
CA PHE A 420 6.61 -9.15 2.00
C PHE A 420 6.39 -7.87 1.18
N PRO A 421 6.53 -6.69 1.80
CA PRO A 421 6.32 -5.40 1.14
C PRO A 421 7.31 -5.13 -0.02
N GLN A 422 8.41 -5.88 -0.10
CA GLN A 422 9.36 -5.82 -1.20
C GLN A 422 8.87 -6.46 -2.51
N CYS A 423 7.78 -7.23 -2.48
CA CYS A 423 7.30 -7.90 -3.68
C CYS A 423 6.59 -6.92 -4.62
N ALA A 424 7.05 -6.85 -5.86
CA ALA A 424 6.45 -6.03 -6.92
C ALA A 424 5.13 -6.63 -7.49
N ALA A 425 4.38 -7.35 -6.66
CA ALA A 425 3.11 -7.97 -7.05
C ALA A 425 2.06 -6.88 -7.28
N ARG A 426 1.36 -6.91 -8.42
CA ARG A 426 0.47 -5.84 -8.86
C ARG A 426 -0.82 -6.35 -9.45
N CYS A 427 -1.84 -5.54 -9.29
CA CYS A 427 -3.15 -5.76 -9.87
C CYS A 427 -3.33 -4.84 -11.06
N VAL A 428 -3.77 -5.43 -12.15
CA VAL A 428 -4.09 -4.69 -13.38
C VAL A 428 -5.55 -4.98 -13.66
N LEU A 429 -6.34 -3.96 -13.99
CA LEU A 429 -7.69 -4.16 -14.52
C LEU A 429 -7.56 -5.06 -15.77
N PRO A 430 -8.11 -6.30 -15.74
CA PRO A 430 -8.05 -7.14 -16.92
C PRO A 430 -8.86 -6.45 -18.03
N TYR A 431 -8.24 -6.21 -19.18
CA TYR A 431 -8.97 -5.68 -20.33
C TYR A 431 -9.99 -6.73 -20.79
N SER A 432 -11.18 -6.28 -21.21
CA SER A 432 -12.06 -7.11 -22.02
C SER A 432 -11.45 -7.28 -23.42
N GLY A 433 -10.53 -8.22 -23.57
CA GLY A 433 -9.94 -8.57 -24.86
C GLY A 433 -8.53 -9.14 -24.77
N GLY A 434 -8.44 -10.47 -24.73
CA GLY A 434 -7.24 -11.21 -25.14
C GLY A 434 -6.30 -11.62 -24.02
N ILE A 435 -6.24 -12.92 -23.77
CA ILE A 435 -5.09 -13.60 -23.18
C ILE A 435 -3.86 -13.24 -24.00
N ILE A 436 -2.79 -12.74 -23.36
CA ILE A 436 -1.44 -12.90 -23.89
C ILE A 436 -0.53 -13.21 -22.70
N GLY A 437 0.01 -14.44 -22.70
CA GLY A 437 1.14 -14.84 -21.87
C GLY A 437 2.47 -14.59 -22.56
#